data_AF-A0A1H9BIH9-F1
#
_entry.id   AF-A0A1H9BIH9-F1
#
_cell.length_a   1.000
_cell.length_b   1.000
_cell.length_c   1.000
_cell.angle_alpha   90.00
_cell.angle_beta   90.00
_cell.angle_gamma   90.00
#
_symmetry.space_group_name_H-M   'P 1'
#
loop_
_entity.id
_entity.type
_entity.pdbx_description
1 polymer ?
#
loop_
_entity_poly.entity_id
_entity_poly.type
_entity_poly.pdbx_seq_one_letter_code
_entity_poly.pdbx_strand_id
1 'polypeptide(L)' 'MSTGSTDEPPEEMVDTENVGGLEEILPEWMMPLWSRVQLIQDFRDTHGETYVAFIEAIIAIVLTGGYLYWLTLYVGG' A
#
# COMPACT_ATOMS: atom_id res chain seq x y z
N MET A 1 -10.92 46.59 -14.39
CA MET A 1 -11.52 45.63 -13.45
C MET A 1 -10.64 44.39 -13.45
N SER A 2 -9.87 44.18 -12.38
CA SER A 2 -9.07 42.96 -12.18
C SER A 2 -9.99 41.80 -11.81
N THR A 3 -9.98 40.73 -12.57
CA THR A 3 -10.48 39.42 -12.14
C THR A 3 -9.28 38.67 -11.56
N GLY A 4 -9.08 38.79 -10.25
CA GLY A 4 -8.19 37.91 -9.51
C GLY A 4 -8.84 36.54 -9.41
N SER A 5 -8.44 35.62 -10.28
CA SER A 5 -8.62 34.20 -10.01
C SER A 5 -7.63 33.85 -8.92
N THR A 6 -8.13 33.66 -7.70
CA THR A 6 -7.37 33.06 -6.61
C THR A 6 -6.98 31.66 -7.06
N ASP A 7 -5.74 31.52 -7.52
CA ASP A 7 -5.04 30.26 -7.71
C ASP A 7 -4.78 29.71 -6.29
N GLU A 8 -5.79 29.09 -5.70
CA GLU A 8 -5.61 28.28 -4.49
C GLU A 8 -4.85 27.01 -4.93
N PRO A 9 -3.60 26.81 -4.51
CA PRO A 9 -2.86 25.62 -4.89
C PRO A 9 -3.63 24.41 -4.34
N PRO A 10 -3.80 23.34 -5.14
CA PRO A 10 -4.41 22.11 -4.64
C PRO A 10 -3.64 21.68 -3.40
N GLU A 11 -4.34 21.36 -2.32
CA GLU A 11 -3.69 20.83 -1.12
C GLU A 11 -2.75 19.72 -1.57
N GLU A 12 -1.46 19.97 -1.39
CA GLU A 12 -0.38 19.07 -1.75
C GLU A 12 -0.66 17.82 -0.92
N MET A 13 -1.33 16.85 -1.55
CA MET A 13 -1.54 15.53 -0.96
C MET A 13 -0.14 15.00 -0.75
N VAL A 14 0.36 15.15 0.48
CA VAL A 14 1.63 14.61 0.90
C VAL A 14 1.56 13.15 0.54
N ASP A 15 2.38 12.74 -0.43
CA ASP A 15 2.42 11.39 -0.93
C ASP A 15 2.91 10.49 0.20
N THR A 16 1.97 9.94 0.97
CA THR A 16 2.25 9.02 2.07
C THR A 16 2.63 7.63 1.58
N GLU A 17 2.51 7.36 0.28
CA GLU A 17 2.98 6.11 -0.30
C GLU A 17 4.50 6.13 -0.43
N ASN A 18 5.11 7.26 -0.80
CA ASN A 18 6.56 7.43 -0.86
C ASN A 18 7.08 8.40 0.20
N VAL A 19 7.23 7.91 1.44
CA VAL A 19 7.77 8.73 2.53
C VAL A 19 9.30 8.78 2.55
N GLY A 20 9.99 8.37 1.47
CA GLY A 20 11.47 8.39 1.40
C GLY A 20 12.09 9.77 1.67
N GLY A 21 11.39 10.86 1.34
CA GLY A 21 11.85 12.25 1.55
C GLY A 21 11.71 12.79 2.98
N LEU A 22 11.07 12.05 3.90
CA LEU A 22 10.88 12.50 5.29
C LEU A 22 12.16 12.45 6.13
N GLU A 23 13.22 11.79 5.66
CA GLU A 23 14.54 11.80 6.31
C GLU A 23 15.12 13.22 6.46
N GLU A 24 14.84 14.10 5.49
CA GLU A 24 15.34 15.48 5.46
C GLU A 24 14.69 16.39 6.52
N ILE A 25 13.52 16.00 7.03
CA ILE A 25 12.72 16.75 8.01
C ILE A 25 12.80 16.12 9.41
N LEU A 26 13.28 14.87 9.51
CA LEU A 26 13.32 14.14 10.77
C LEU A 26 14.55 14.50 11.62
N PRO A 27 14.37 14.73 12.93
CA PRO A 27 15.49 14.97 13.83
C PRO A 27 16.44 13.76 13.95
N GLU A 28 17.74 14.01 14.19
CA GLU A 28 18.76 12.94 14.31
C GLU A 28 18.42 11.86 15.36
N TRP A 29 17.67 12.20 16.42
CA TRP A 29 17.24 11.24 17.45
C TRP A 29 16.18 10.24 16.96
N MET A 30 15.50 10.51 15.84
CA MET A 30 14.50 9.63 15.21
C MET A 30 15.07 8.76 14.10
N MET A 31 16.27 9.04 13.60
CA MET A 31 16.99 8.20 12.61
C MET A 31 17.01 6.70 12.93
N PRO A 32 17.27 6.24 14.17
CA PRO A 32 17.30 4.80 14.45
C PRO A 32 15.93 4.12 14.27
N LEU A 33 14.84 4.86 14.50
CA LEU A 33 13.48 4.37 14.28
C LEU A 33 13.11 4.46 12.78
N TRP A 34 13.52 5.55 12.14
CA TRP A 34 13.28 5.81 10.72
C TRP A 34 13.95 4.80 9.80
N SER A 35 15.16 4.36 10.12
CA SER A 35 15.89 3.33 9.36
C SER A 35 15.13 1.99 9.30
N ARG A 36 14.33 1.66 10.32
CA ARG A 36 13.45 0.48 10.31
C ARG A 36 12.26 0.67 9.37
N VAL A 37 11.69 1.87 9.34
CA VAL A 37 10.55 2.22 8.49
C VAL A 37 10.97 2.28 7.03
N GLN A 38 12.16 2.81 6.72
CA GLN A 38 12.77 2.75 5.40
C GLN A 38 13.00 1.30 4.97
N LEU A 39 13.54 0.43 5.83
CA LEU A 39 13.73 -0.98 5.48
C LEU A 39 12.42 -1.68 5.07
N ILE A 40 11.31 -1.35 5.74
CA ILE A 40 9.98 -1.91 5.42
C ILE A 40 9.45 -1.32 4.11
N GLN A 41 9.66 -0.03 3.87
CA GLN A 41 9.28 0.60 2.60
C GLN A 41 10.11 0.08 1.43
N ASP A 42 11.42 -0.03 1.58
CA ASP A 42 12.35 -0.52 0.56
C ASP A 42 12.05 -2.00 0.24
N PHE A 43 11.67 -2.78 1.26
CA PHE A 43 11.14 -4.13 1.10
C PHE A 43 9.81 -4.14 0.33
N ARG A 44 8.91 -3.20 0.61
CA ARG A 44 7.62 -3.07 -0.09
C ARG A 44 7.80 -2.60 -1.54
N ASP A 45 8.70 -1.66 -1.79
CA ASP A 45 9.04 -1.19 -3.14
C ASP A 45 9.66 -2.32 -3.97
N THR A 46 10.54 -3.10 -3.37
CA THR A 46 11.26 -4.15 -4.11
C THR A 46 10.46 -5.46 -4.23
N HIS A 47 9.69 -5.84 -3.21
CA HIS A 47 9.05 -7.17 -3.13
C HIS A 47 7.55 -7.12 -2.80
N GLY A 48 7.00 -5.95 -2.45
CA GLY A 48 5.60 -5.81 -2.01
C GLY A 48 4.61 -6.24 -3.08
N GLU A 49 4.80 -5.78 -4.33
CA GLU A 49 3.88 -6.10 -5.43
C GLU A 49 3.86 -7.61 -5.74
N THR A 50 5.03 -8.24 -5.80
CA THR A 50 5.13 -9.69 -6.09
C THR A 50 4.59 -10.54 -4.94
N TYR A 51 4.89 -10.18 -3.69
CA TYR A 51 4.47 -10.97 -2.52
C TYR A 51 2.97 -10.84 -2.25
N VAL A 52 2.43 -9.63 -2.38
CA VAL A 52 0.99 -9.37 -2.28
C VAL A 52 0.25 -10.09 -3.39
N ALA A 53 0.70 -9.99 -4.64
CA ALA A 53 0.08 -10.69 -5.77
C ALA A 53 0.10 -12.22 -5.58
N PHE A 54 1.19 -12.77 -5.03
CA PHE A 54 1.29 -14.21 -4.76
C PHE A 54 0.32 -14.66 -3.65
N ILE A 55 0.26 -13.93 -2.54
CA ILE A 55 -0.69 -14.20 -1.44
C ILE A 55 -2.13 -14.07 -1.92
N GLU A 56 -2.42 -13.02 -2.70
CA GLU A 56 -3.73 -12.77 -3.29
C GLU A 56 -4.16 -13.93 -4.20
N ALA A 57 -3.25 -14.43 -5.05
CA ALA A 57 -3.51 -15.60 -5.90
C ALA A 57 -3.82 -16.85 -5.06
N ILE A 58 -3.08 -17.10 -3.97
CA ILE A 58 -3.36 -18.23 -3.07
C ILE A 58 -4.75 -18.09 -2.45
N ILE A 59 -5.08 -16.92 -1.92
CA ILE A 59 -6.39 -16.65 -1.31
C ILE A 59 -7.50 -16.85 -2.34
N ALA A 60 -7.34 -16.32 -3.56
CA ALA A 60 -8.30 -16.49 -4.64
C ALA A 60 -8.52 -17.97 -4.99
N ILE A 61 -7.46 -18.77 -5.04
CA ILE A 61 -7.54 -20.22 -5.28
C ILE A 61 -8.29 -20.91 -4.14
N VAL A 62 -7.96 -20.62 -2.88
CA VAL A 62 -8.60 -21.21 -1.71
C VAL A 62 -10.09 -20.87 -1.66
N LEU A 63 -10.45 -19.60 -1.89
CA LEU A 63 -11.84 -19.15 -1.93
C LEU A 63 -12.61 -19.82 -3.06
N THR A 64 -12.03 -19.84 -4.27
CA THR A 64 -12.67 -20.45 -5.44
C THR A 64 -12.87 -21.94 -5.26
N GLY A 65 -11.82 -22.66 -4.84
CA GLY A 65 -11.86 -24.09 -4.59
C GLY A 65 -12.83 -24.46 -3.47
N GLY A 66 -12.79 -23.72 -2.36
CA GLY A 66 -13.70 -23.89 -1.23
C GLY A 66 -15.15 -23.65 -1.61
N TYR A 67 -15.43 -22.61 -2.41
CA TYR A 67 -16.77 -22.32 -2.90
C TYR A 67 -17.30 -23.41 -3.83
N LEU A 68 -16.49 -23.87 -4.79
CA LEU A 68 -16.88 -24.96 -5.69
C LEU A 68 -17.15 -26.26 -4.92
N TYR A 69 -16.29 -26.58 -3.95
CA TYR A 69 -16.50 -27.74 -3.07
C TYR A 69 -17.79 -27.62 -2.24
N TRP A 70 -18.04 -26.45 -1.66
CA TRP A 70 -19.28 -26.20 -0.95
C TRP A 70 -20.51 -26.36 -1.87
N LEU A 71 -20.42 -25.87 -3.11
CA LEU A 71 -21.50 -25.94 -4.10
C LEU A 71 -21.79 -27.38 -4.54
N THR A 72 -20.77 -28.24 -4.68
CA THR A 72 -21.00 -29.66 -4.98
C THR A 72 -21.70 -30.38 -3.83
N LEU A 73 -21.37 -30.05 -2.57
CA LEU A 73 -22.09 -30.58 -1.41
C LEU A 73 -23.53 -30.08 -1.33
N TYR A 74 -23.77 -28.81 -1.64
CA TYR A 74 -25.10 -28.21 -1.60
C TYR A 74 -26.04 -28.77 -2.67
N VAL A 75 -25.52 -29.05 -3.87
CA VAL A 75 -26.33 -29.55 -5.00
C VAL A 75 -26.42 -31.07 -5.02
N GLY A 76 -25.36 -31.77 -4.57
CA GLY A 76 -25.28 -33.22 -4.56
C GLY A 76 -25.77 -33.89 -3.25
N GLY A 77 -25.96 -33.11 -2.19
CA GLY A 77 -26.57 -33.53 -0.92
C GLY A 77 -28.05 -33.19 -0.86
#